data_AF-A0A0F9J9B6-F1
#
_entry.id   AF-A0A0F9J9B6-F1
#
_cell.length_a   1.000
_cell.length_b   1.000
_cell.length_c   1.000
_cell.angle_alpha   90.00
_cell.angle_beta   90.00
_cell.angle_gamma   90.00
#
_symmetry.space_group_name_H-M   'P 1'
#
loop_
_entity.id
_entity.type
_entity.pdbx_description
1 polymer ?
#
loop_
_entity_poly.entity_id
_entity_poly.type
_entity_poly.pdbx_seq_one_letter_code
_entity_poly.pdbx_strand_id
1 'polypeptide(L)'
;MRGEFNPWQMTLSQLDEVAREINLDQGIHQILRYPKRCLTVSIPIQMDNGKIKVFTGFRVQHNVTRGPAKGGIRYHPSVTLDEIKALAMLMTWKCAVVNIPYGGAKGGIVCEPRKLSLKEVERLTRRYISEIISFIGPERDIPAPDVNTNPQVMAWIMDTYSMDVGYSVPGVVTGKPISIGGSLGRNTATARGVMFSLMNAAKKLKLDLFEKT
;
A
#
# COMPACT_ATOMS: atom_id res chain seq x y z
N MET A 1 7.25 25.58 -19.94
CA MET A 1 6.65 25.14 -18.67
C MET A 1 6.83 23.62 -18.60
N ARG A 2 7.76 23.10 -17.79
CA ARG A 2 7.86 21.64 -17.57
C ARG A 2 6.62 21.24 -16.75
N GLY A 3 5.76 20.40 -17.30
CA GLY A 3 4.55 19.93 -16.62
C GLY A 3 4.89 19.29 -15.28
N GLU A 4 4.08 19.57 -14.26
CA GLU A 4 4.20 18.95 -12.94
C GLU A 4 4.23 17.42 -13.07
N PHE A 5 5.20 16.79 -12.40
CA PHE A 5 5.33 15.34 -12.41
C PHE A 5 4.11 14.68 -11.76
N ASN A 6 3.33 13.94 -12.55
CA ASN A 6 2.19 13.16 -12.07
C ASN A 6 2.52 11.66 -12.09
N PRO A 7 2.66 11.00 -10.91
CA PRO A 7 2.96 9.57 -10.83
C PRO A 7 1.98 8.68 -11.59
N TRP A 8 0.69 9.05 -11.63
CA TRP A 8 -0.34 8.27 -12.32
C TRP A 8 -0.16 8.29 -13.83
N GLN A 9 0.12 9.46 -14.41
CA GLN A 9 0.38 9.58 -15.85
C GLN A 9 1.64 8.83 -16.27
N MET A 10 2.69 8.89 -15.44
CA MET A 10 3.91 8.10 -15.67
C MET A 10 3.60 6.59 -15.68
N THR A 11 2.85 6.07 -14.70
CA THR A 11 2.51 4.64 -14.66
C THR A 11 1.61 4.20 -15.81
N LEU A 12 0.70 5.07 -16.28
CA LEU A 12 -0.11 4.79 -17.47
C LEU A 12 0.74 4.73 -18.74
N SER A 13 1.67 5.68 -18.90
CA SER A 13 2.59 5.67 -20.05
C SER A 13 3.43 4.39 -20.10
N GLN A 14 3.88 3.87 -18.95
CA GLN A 14 4.60 2.60 -18.86
C GLN A 14 3.71 1.41 -19.26
N LEU A 15 2.44 1.40 -18.81
CA LEU A 15 1.48 0.38 -19.22
C LEU A 15 1.24 0.42 -20.73
N ASP A 16 1.13 1.60 -21.34
CA ASP A 16 0.89 1.77 -22.78
C ASP A 16 2.06 1.33 -23.65
N GLU A 17 3.28 1.55 -23.17
CA GLU A 17 4.49 1.07 -23.81
C GLU A 17 4.53 -0.46 -23.81
N VAL A 18 4.39 -1.08 -22.64
CA VAL A 18 4.41 -2.55 -22.48
C VAL A 18 3.25 -3.21 -23.23
N ALA A 19 2.05 -2.62 -23.20
CA ALA A 19 0.88 -3.16 -23.91
C ALA A 19 1.11 -3.23 -25.42
N ARG A 20 1.81 -2.25 -26.00
CA ARG A 20 2.21 -2.27 -27.41
C ARG A 20 3.27 -3.33 -27.69
N GLU A 21 4.28 -3.45 -26.83
CA GLU A 21 5.36 -4.43 -27.01
C GLU A 21 4.85 -5.87 -27.00
N ILE A 22 3.88 -6.19 -26.16
CA ILE A 22 3.35 -7.56 -26.03
C ILE A 22 2.11 -7.83 -26.89
N ASN A 23 1.68 -6.87 -27.71
CA ASN A 23 0.42 -6.91 -28.46
C ASN A 23 -0.77 -7.28 -27.55
N LEU A 24 -0.88 -6.60 -26.41
CA LEU A 24 -1.93 -6.87 -25.43
C LEU A 24 -3.31 -6.60 -26.04
N ASP A 25 -4.27 -7.48 -25.74
CA ASP A 25 -5.68 -7.26 -26.11
C ASP A 25 -6.17 -5.88 -25.65
N GLN A 26 -6.87 -5.17 -26.53
CA GLN A 26 -7.30 -3.80 -26.28
C GLN A 26 -8.30 -3.73 -25.12
N GLY A 27 -9.18 -4.71 -24.97
CA GLY A 27 -10.13 -4.78 -23.85
C GLY A 27 -9.41 -4.95 -22.52
N ILE A 28 -8.42 -5.84 -22.46
CA ILE A 28 -7.57 -6.02 -21.28
C ILE A 28 -6.78 -4.74 -20.97
N HIS A 29 -6.16 -4.11 -21.97
CA HIS A 29 -5.42 -2.86 -21.79
C HIS A 29 -6.32 -1.77 -21.19
N GLN A 30 -7.54 -1.61 -21.69
CA GLN A 30 -8.51 -0.66 -21.14
C GLN A 30 -8.85 -0.97 -19.68
N ILE A 31 -9.11 -2.24 -19.33
CA ILE A 31 -9.39 -2.63 -17.94
C ILE A 31 -8.22 -2.29 -17.02
N LEU A 32 -6.98 -2.53 -17.48
CA LEU A 32 -5.77 -2.27 -16.69
C LEU A 32 -5.45 -0.78 -16.53
N ARG A 33 -5.99 0.11 -17.37
CA ARG A 33 -5.79 1.56 -17.23
C ARG A 33 -6.61 2.18 -16.10
N TYR A 34 -7.66 1.51 -15.61
CA TYR A 34 -8.56 2.08 -14.61
C TYR A 34 -8.54 1.25 -13.32
N PRO A 35 -8.35 1.88 -12.15
CA PRO A 35 -8.50 1.16 -10.90
C PRO A 35 -9.97 0.72 -10.74
N LYS A 36 -10.16 -0.53 -10.31
CA LYS A 36 -11.49 -1.08 -10.01
C LYS A 36 -12.28 -0.22 -9.02
N ARG A 37 -11.60 0.40 -8.06
CA ARG A 37 -12.21 1.25 -7.05
C ARG A 37 -11.24 2.29 -6.49
N CYS A 38 -11.72 3.52 -6.33
CA CYS A 38 -11.06 4.58 -5.59
C CYS A 38 -12.00 5.07 -4.49
N LEU A 39 -11.59 4.95 -3.24
CA LEU A 39 -12.34 5.46 -2.08
C LEU A 39 -11.58 6.64 -1.47
N THR A 40 -12.26 7.78 -1.32
CA THR A 40 -11.79 8.94 -0.57
C THR A 40 -12.68 9.11 0.65
N VAL A 41 -12.08 9.28 1.83
CA VAL A 41 -12.80 9.37 3.11
C VAL A 41 -12.35 10.58 3.90
N SER A 42 -13.28 11.17 4.65
CA SER A 42 -12.97 12.20 5.65
C SER A 42 -12.76 11.54 7.01
N ILE A 43 -11.68 11.89 7.69
CA ILE A 43 -11.26 11.26 8.95
C ILE A 43 -11.26 12.33 10.05
N PRO A 44 -12.41 12.61 10.69
CA PRO A 44 -12.46 13.53 11.82
C PRO A 44 -11.87 12.90 13.07
N ILE A 45 -10.91 13.58 13.71
CA ILE A 45 -10.40 13.21 15.04
C ILE A 45 -10.37 14.41 15.98
N GLN A 46 -10.51 14.15 17.27
CA GLN A 46 -10.18 15.12 18.30
C GLN A 46 -8.66 15.11 18.54
N MET A 47 -8.06 16.29 18.43
CA MET A 47 -6.66 16.57 18.73
C MET A 47 -6.45 16.65 20.25
N ASP A 48 -5.22 16.52 20.72
CA ASP A 48 -4.90 16.59 22.16
C ASP A 48 -5.20 17.97 22.76
N ASN A 49 -5.23 19.03 21.93
CA ASN A 49 -5.68 20.37 22.33
C ASN A 49 -7.21 20.55 22.37
N GLY A 50 -7.98 19.47 22.21
CA GLY A 50 -9.44 19.45 22.25
C GLY A 50 -10.13 19.85 20.94
N LYS A 51 -9.43 20.43 19.96
CA LYS A 51 -10.01 20.81 18.67
C LYS A 51 -10.24 19.59 17.78
N ILE A 52 -11.27 19.64 16.94
CA ILE A 52 -11.48 18.64 15.89
C ILE A 52 -10.64 19.01 14.67
N LYS A 53 -9.95 18.02 14.09
CA LYS A 53 -9.28 18.15 12.81
C LYS A 53 -9.76 17.03 11.89
N VAL A 54 -10.07 17.39 10.64
CA VAL A 54 -10.47 16.44 9.60
C VAL A 54 -9.29 16.20 8.67
N PHE A 55 -8.92 14.94 8.49
CA PHE A 55 -7.89 14.51 7.55
C PHE A 55 -8.53 13.84 6.33
N THR A 56 -7.83 13.83 5.20
CA THR A 56 -8.26 13.10 4.00
C THR A 56 -7.56 11.75 3.95
N GLY A 57 -8.33 10.68 3.78
CA GLY A 57 -7.85 9.32 3.55
C GLY A 57 -8.20 8.81 2.17
N PHE A 58 -7.39 7.89 1.65
CA PHE A 58 -7.59 7.23 0.37
C PHE A 58 -7.39 5.72 0.52
N ARG A 59 -8.25 4.91 -0.13
CA ARG A 59 -8.00 3.50 -0.41
C ARG A 59 -8.34 3.19 -1.86
N VAL A 60 -7.33 2.79 -2.64
CA VAL A 60 -7.49 2.42 -4.06
C VAL A 60 -7.22 0.94 -4.22
N GLN A 61 -8.14 0.25 -4.90
CA GLN A 61 -8.01 -1.13 -5.33
C GLN A 61 -7.90 -1.11 -6.86
N HIS A 62 -6.72 -1.42 -7.39
CA HIS A 62 -6.46 -1.31 -8.82
C HIS A 62 -7.07 -2.50 -9.59
N ASN A 63 -6.65 -3.71 -9.26
CA ASN A 63 -7.16 -4.93 -9.90
C ASN A 63 -7.17 -6.05 -8.86
N VAL A 64 -8.20 -6.89 -8.88
CA VAL A 64 -8.41 -8.02 -7.93
C VAL A 64 -8.68 -9.35 -8.65
N THR A 65 -8.34 -9.43 -9.94
CA THR A 65 -8.65 -10.60 -10.78
C THR A 65 -7.88 -11.85 -10.33
N ARG A 66 -6.68 -11.68 -9.77
CA ARG A 66 -5.84 -12.79 -9.27
C ARG A 66 -6.08 -13.15 -7.80
N GLY A 67 -6.98 -12.45 -7.11
CA GLY A 67 -7.24 -12.62 -5.68
C GLY A 67 -7.44 -11.30 -4.93
N PRO A 68 -7.50 -11.34 -3.60
CA PRO A 68 -7.72 -10.17 -2.75
C PRO A 68 -6.74 -9.04 -3.04
N ALA A 69 -7.13 -7.80 -2.77
CA ALA A 69 -6.24 -6.67 -2.98
C ALA A 69 -5.14 -6.63 -1.90
N LYS A 70 -3.91 -6.24 -2.29
CA LYS A 70 -2.80 -6.12 -1.34
C LYS A 70 -2.07 -4.81 -1.52
N GLY A 71 -1.85 -4.10 -0.40
CA GLY A 71 -0.83 -3.07 -0.35
C GLY A 71 -0.94 -2.09 0.81
N GLY A 72 0.15 -1.35 1.01
CA GLY A 72 0.38 -0.58 2.22
C GLY A 72 -0.45 0.69 2.40
N ILE A 73 -0.41 1.25 3.60
CA ILE A 73 -1.00 2.55 3.96
C ILE A 73 0.12 3.53 4.31
N ARG A 74 0.17 4.67 3.63
CA ARG A 74 1.18 5.72 3.78
C ARG A 74 0.65 6.92 4.57
N TYR A 75 1.42 7.42 5.53
CA TYR A 75 1.12 8.70 6.21
C TYR A 75 2.12 9.76 5.74
N HIS A 76 1.67 10.70 4.91
CA HIS A 76 2.54 11.76 4.41
C HIS A 76 1.74 13.00 3.97
N PRO A 77 2.23 14.24 4.20
CA PRO A 77 1.49 15.46 3.87
C PRO A 77 1.27 15.65 2.36
N SER A 78 2.13 15.08 1.53
CA SER A 78 2.03 15.17 0.05
C SER A 78 1.24 14.03 -0.60
N VAL A 79 0.55 13.18 0.19
CA VAL A 79 -0.28 12.11 -0.39
C VAL A 79 -1.35 12.72 -1.30
N THR A 80 -1.44 12.22 -2.52
CA THR A 80 -2.49 12.58 -3.49
C THR A 80 -3.21 11.34 -4.01
N LEU A 81 -4.43 11.49 -4.52
CA LEU A 81 -5.17 10.36 -5.10
C LEU A 81 -4.41 9.72 -6.27
N ASP A 82 -3.79 10.53 -7.14
CA ASP A 82 -3.02 10.04 -8.29
C ASP A 82 -1.79 9.24 -7.86
N GLU A 83 -1.07 9.68 -6.83
CA GLU A 83 0.01 8.88 -6.24
C GLU A 83 -0.49 7.52 -5.72
N ILE A 84 -1.62 7.50 -5.00
CA ILE A 84 -2.19 6.26 -4.46
C ILE A 84 -2.67 5.32 -5.59
N LYS A 85 -3.23 5.86 -6.69
CA LYS A 85 -3.60 5.07 -7.88
C LYS A 85 -2.37 4.45 -8.55
N ALA A 86 -1.32 5.25 -8.76
CA ALA A 86 -0.07 4.79 -9.34
C ALA A 86 0.54 3.64 -8.51
N LEU A 87 0.62 3.83 -7.20
CA LEU A 87 1.17 2.82 -6.29
C LEU A 87 0.29 1.55 -6.20
N ALA A 88 -1.04 1.67 -6.31
CA ALA A 88 -1.94 0.51 -6.35
C ALA A 88 -1.78 -0.31 -7.64
N MET A 89 -1.57 0.37 -8.77
CA MET A 89 -1.24 -0.27 -10.05
C MET A 89 0.11 -1.00 -9.95
N LEU A 90 1.15 -0.35 -9.43
CA LEU A 90 2.46 -0.99 -9.21
C LEU A 90 2.38 -2.21 -8.27
N MET A 91 1.49 -2.20 -7.28
CA MET A 91 1.23 -3.38 -6.45
C MET A 91 0.62 -4.54 -7.24
N THR A 92 -0.23 -4.27 -8.24
CA THR A 92 -0.78 -5.30 -9.14
C THR A 92 0.35 -5.98 -9.90
N TRP A 93 1.26 -5.20 -10.48
CA TRP A 93 2.41 -5.72 -11.23
C TRP A 93 3.36 -6.48 -10.33
N LYS A 94 3.70 -5.92 -9.17
CA LYS A 94 4.57 -6.58 -8.19
C LYS A 94 4.04 -7.95 -7.80
N CYS A 95 2.74 -8.05 -7.48
CA CYS A 95 2.11 -9.31 -7.11
C CYS A 95 2.07 -10.31 -8.27
N ALA A 96 1.85 -9.83 -9.50
CA ALA A 96 1.92 -10.63 -10.73
C ALA A 96 3.31 -11.20 -10.98
N VAL A 97 4.35 -10.34 -10.97
CA VAL A 97 5.74 -10.71 -11.27
C VAL A 97 6.29 -11.76 -10.30
N VAL A 98 6.01 -11.62 -9.00
CA VAL A 98 6.46 -12.58 -7.97
C VAL A 98 5.47 -13.74 -7.76
N ASN A 99 4.46 -13.87 -8.64
CA ASN A 99 3.46 -14.93 -8.69
C ASN A 99 2.75 -15.22 -7.35
N ILE A 100 2.36 -14.18 -6.62
CA ILE A 100 1.51 -14.32 -5.42
C ILE A 100 0.04 -14.06 -5.77
N PRO A 101 -0.93 -14.76 -5.15
CA PRO A 101 -2.36 -14.73 -5.51
C PRO A 101 -3.06 -13.48 -4.95
N TYR A 102 -2.54 -12.31 -5.31
CA TYR A 102 -3.07 -11.02 -4.90
C TYR A 102 -3.23 -10.08 -6.07
N GLY A 103 -4.25 -9.24 -5.96
CA GLY A 103 -4.38 -7.99 -6.68
C GLY A 103 -3.56 -6.86 -6.08
N GLY A 104 -3.66 -5.67 -6.66
CA GLY A 104 -2.98 -4.48 -6.18
C GLY A 104 -3.92 -3.49 -5.48
N ALA A 105 -3.51 -3.01 -4.31
CA ALA A 105 -4.15 -1.90 -3.63
C ALA A 105 -3.12 -0.96 -3.00
N LYS A 106 -3.55 0.24 -2.66
CA LYS A 106 -2.77 1.18 -1.84
C LYS A 106 -3.71 2.07 -1.05
N GLY A 107 -3.28 2.49 0.13
CA GLY A 107 -3.96 3.54 0.87
C GLY A 107 -3.00 4.63 1.32
N GLY A 108 -3.56 5.76 1.72
CA GLY A 108 -2.79 6.85 2.29
C GLY A 108 -3.66 7.83 3.06
N ILE A 109 -3.06 8.51 4.03
CA ILE A 109 -3.68 9.61 4.77
C ILE A 109 -2.80 10.85 4.58
N VAL A 110 -3.45 11.96 4.25
CA VAL A 110 -2.81 13.27 4.09
C VAL A 110 -2.53 13.84 5.48
N CYS A 111 -1.41 13.43 6.08
CA CYS A 111 -1.01 13.88 7.42
C CYS A 111 0.52 13.91 7.59
N GLU A 112 0.98 14.71 8.54
CA GLU A 112 2.37 14.71 8.97
C GLU A 112 2.49 14.06 10.35
N PRO A 113 2.80 12.75 10.43
CA PRO A 113 2.72 12.01 11.69
C PRO A 113 3.73 12.49 12.75
N ARG A 114 4.82 13.17 12.34
CA ARG A 114 5.78 13.78 13.26
C ARG A 114 5.21 14.98 14.04
N LYS A 115 4.13 15.59 13.54
CA LYS A 115 3.42 16.69 14.20
C LYS A 115 2.22 16.21 15.02
N LEU A 116 2.02 14.89 15.11
CA LEU A 116 0.93 14.28 15.86
C LEU A 116 1.51 13.53 17.06
N SER A 117 0.80 13.56 18.18
CA SER A 117 1.12 12.70 19.30
C SER A 117 0.83 11.23 18.94
N LEU A 118 1.41 10.29 19.69
CA LEU A 118 1.14 8.87 19.47
C LEU A 118 -0.36 8.54 19.59
N LYS A 119 -1.06 9.20 20.52
CA LYS A 119 -2.51 9.03 20.73
C LYS A 119 -3.32 9.61 19.57
N GLU A 120 -2.89 10.73 18.99
CA GLU A 120 -3.52 11.29 17.79
C GLU A 120 -3.31 10.38 16.57
N VAL A 121 -2.12 9.80 16.41
CA VAL A 121 -1.86 8.81 15.35
C VAL A 121 -2.72 7.56 15.53
N GLU A 122 -2.89 7.09 16.78
CA GLU A 122 -3.80 5.99 17.09
C GLU A 122 -5.23 6.33 16.69
N ARG A 123 -5.79 7.44 17.19
CA ARG A 123 -7.16 7.88 16.85
C ARG A 123 -7.35 8.03 15.35
N LEU A 124 -6.37 8.62 14.65
CA LEU A 124 -6.37 8.76 13.20
C LEU A 124 -6.45 7.40 12.50
N THR A 125 -5.61 6.46 12.93
CA THR A 125 -5.55 5.11 12.37
C THR A 125 -6.86 4.38 12.58
N ARG A 126 -7.39 4.38 13.80
CA ARG A 126 -8.65 3.71 14.14
C ARG A 126 -9.81 4.27 13.31
N ARG A 127 -9.95 5.61 13.28
CA ARG A 127 -11.02 6.25 12.51
C ARG A 127 -10.90 5.94 11.03
N TYR A 128 -9.71 6.02 10.44
CA TYR A 128 -9.50 5.69 9.03
C TYR A 128 -9.93 4.26 8.70
N ILE A 129 -9.63 3.29 9.57
CA ILE A 129 -10.04 1.90 9.37
C ILE A 129 -11.54 1.74 9.41
N SER A 130 -12.24 2.39 10.35
CA SER A 130 -13.71 2.41 10.38
C SER A 130 -14.31 2.95 9.08
N GLU A 131 -13.73 3.99 8.48
CA GLU A 131 -14.22 4.57 7.22
C GLU A 131 -14.04 3.64 6.00
N ILE A 132 -13.10 2.70 6.05
CA ILE A 132 -12.81 1.77 4.94
C ILE A 132 -13.22 0.33 5.22
N ILE A 133 -13.86 0.07 6.36
CA ILE A 133 -14.02 -1.28 6.91
C ILE A 133 -14.76 -2.24 5.98
N SER A 134 -15.78 -1.75 5.28
CA SER A 134 -16.58 -2.54 4.33
C SER A 134 -15.76 -3.07 3.13
N PHE A 135 -14.59 -2.47 2.87
CA PHE A 135 -13.74 -2.78 1.71
C PHE A 135 -12.50 -3.60 2.06
N ILE A 136 -12.14 -3.69 3.34
CA ILE A 136 -11.01 -4.48 3.82
C ILE A 136 -11.46 -5.80 4.43
N GLY A 137 -10.54 -6.74 4.54
CA GLY A 137 -10.79 -8.07 5.07
C GLY A 137 -9.78 -9.08 4.55
N PRO A 138 -9.56 -10.22 5.26
CA PRO A 138 -8.58 -11.24 4.85
C PRO A 138 -8.78 -11.76 3.42
N GLU A 139 -10.04 -11.85 2.99
CA GLU A 139 -10.43 -12.36 1.66
C GLU A 139 -10.80 -11.24 0.67
N ARG A 140 -10.57 -9.96 1.02
CA ARG A 140 -11.02 -8.80 0.22
C ARG A 140 -9.87 -7.86 -0.10
N ASP A 141 -9.28 -7.26 0.93
CA ASP A 141 -8.20 -6.31 0.81
C ASP A 141 -7.42 -6.26 2.12
N ILE A 142 -6.11 -6.52 2.03
CA ILE A 142 -5.24 -6.71 3.18
C ILE A 142 -4.20 -5.59 3.19
N PRO A 143 -4.32 -4.58 4.08
CA PRO A 143 -3.32 -3.53 4.21
C PRO A 143 -1.95 -4.01 4.70
N ALA A 144 -0.98 -3.10 4.69
CA ALA A 144 0.37 -3.30 5.20
C ALA A 144 1.01 -1.96 5.60
N PRO A 145 2.19 -1.98 6.25
CA PRO A 145 3.05 -0.82 6.41
C PRO A 145 3.50 -0.23 5.07
N ASP A 146 3.69 1.08 5.07
CA ASP A 146 4.39 1.88 4.07
C ASP A 146 5.09 3.06 4.77
N VAL A 147 5.43 4.14 4.05
CA VAL A 147 6.10 5.31 4.61
C VAL A 147 5.32 5.86 5.81
N ASN A 148 6.05 6.02 6.91
CA ASN A 148 5.60 6.48 8.23
C ASN A 148 4.47 5.65 8.87
N THR A 149 4.29 4.39 8.46
CA THR A 149 3.51 3.40 9.22
C THR A 149 4.39 2.21 9.55
N ASN A 150 4.07 1.52 10.65
CA ASN A 150 4.96 0.54 11.26
C ASN A 150 4.13 -0.59 11.92
N PRO A 151 4.76 -1.59 12.58
CA PRO A 151 4.01 -2.65 13.24
C PRO A 151 3.00 -2.15 14.29
N GLN A 152 3.28 -1.06 15.01
CA GLN A 152 2.33 -0.48 15.96
C GLN A 152 1.05 -0.01 15.25
N VAL A 153 1.18 0.68 14.12
CA VAL A 153 0.01 1.09 13.31
C VAL A 153 -0.76 -0.14 12.85
N MET A 154 -0.10 -1.21 12.43
CA MET A 154 -0.77 -2.44 12.00
C MET A 154 -1.50 -3.16 13.14
N ALA A 155 -0.98 -3.05 14.37
CA ALA A 155 -1.67 -3.57 15.55
C ALA A 155 -2.99 -2.84 15.78
N TRP A 156 -3.02 -1.50 15.70
CA TRP A 156 -4.26 -0.73 15.80
C TRP A 156 -5.25 -1.03 14.67
N ILE A 157 -4.75 -1.26 13.45
CA ILE A 157 -5.61 -1.64 12.32
C ILE A 157 -6.27 -3.00 12.59
N MET A 158 -5.48 -4.00 13.01
CA MET A 158 -5.97 -5.33 13.31
C MET A 158 -6.99 -5.31 14.45
N ASP A 159 -6.69 -4.56 15.52
CA ASP A 159 -7.55 -4.40 16.69
C ASP A 159 -8.88 -3.72 16.31
N THR A 160 -8.82 -2.60 15.60
CA THR A 160 -10.03 -1.86 15.18
C THR A 160 -10.94 -2.71 14.33
N TYR A 161 -10.40 -3.43 13.34
CA TYR A 161 -11.20 -4.31 12.50
C TYR A 161 -11.78 -5.48 13.31
N SER A 162 -10.98 -6.09 14.20
CA SER A 162 -11.41 -7.21 15.03
C SER A 162 -12.54 -6.83 15.99
N MET A 163 -12.46 -5.65 16.58
CA MET A 163 -13.49 -5.12 17.48
C MET A 163 -14.81 -4.83 16.75
N ASP A 164 -14.74 -4.34 15.51
CA ASP A 164 -15.92 -4.06 14.70
C ASP A 164 -16.64 -5.35 14.27
N VAL A 165 -15.90 -6.37 13.83
CA VAL A 165 -16.47 -7.66 13.39
C VAL A 165 -16.83 -8.59 14.56
N GLY A 166 -16.40 -8.27 15.78
CA GLY A 166 -16.74 -9.01 17.00
C GLY A 166 -15.86 -10.22 17.32
N TYR A 167 -14.74 -10.42 16.62
CA TYR A 167 -13.77 -11.48 16.90
C TYR A 167 -12.38 -11.14 16.35
N SER A 168 -11.35 -11.83 16.85
CA SER A 168 -9.96 -11.60 16.43
C SER A 168 -9.73 -12.01 14.98
N VAL A 169 -9.30 -11.07 14.13
CA VAL A 169 -8.98 -11.32 12.71
C VAL A 169 -7.55 -10.89 12.38
N PRO A 170 -6.53 -11.69 12.76
CA PRO A 170 -5.13 -11.35 12.48
C PRO A 170 -4.84 -11.19 10.98
N GLY A 171 -5.54 -11.92 10.11
CA GLY A 171 -5.33 -11.94 8.67
C GLY A 171 -5.69 -10.64 7.94
N VAL A 172 -6.39 -9.70 8.57
CA VAL A 172 -6.84 -8.46 7.91
C VAL A 172 -5.70 -7.53 7.50
N VAL A 173 -4.55 -7.62 8.17
CA VAL A 173 -3.40 -6.75 7.90
C VAL A 173 -2.09 -7.52 8.07
N THR A 174 -1.12 -7.26 7.19
CA THR A 174 0.23 -7.82 7.33
C THR A 174 1.19 -6.82 7.95
N GLY A 175 2.26 -7.30 8.57
CA GLY A 175 3.25 -6.44 9.20
C GLY A 175 2.96 -6.01 10.61
N LYS A 176 2.14 -6.79 11.29
CA LYS A 176 1.91 -6.75 12.72
C LYS A 176 3.17 -7.15 13.52
N PRO A 177 3.24 -6.79 14.82
CA PRO A 177 4.21 -7.35 15.75
C PRO A 177 4.09 -8.87 15.84
N ILE A 178 5.19 -9.53 16.21
CA ILE A 178 5.25 -11.00 16.34
C ILE A 178 4.20 -11.51 17.34
N SER A 179 4.02 -10.80 18.47
CA SER A 179 3.09 -11.16 19.54
C SER A 179 1.62 -11.27 19.11
N ILE A 180 1.23 -10.68 17.97
CA ILE A 180 -0.14 -10.73 17.46
C ILE A 180 -0.22 -11.31 16.03
N GLY A 181 0.65 -12.27 15.72
CA GLY A 181 0.64 -12.99 14.43
C GLY A 181 1.41 -12.28 13.32
N GLY A 182 2.47 -11.55 13.68
CA GLY A 182 3.48 -11.05 12.75
C GLY A 182 4.44 -12.15 12.29
N SER A 183 4.94 -12.05 11.06
CA SER A 183 5.94 -13.00 10.54
C SER A 183 7.36 -12.59 10.92
N LEU A 184 8.17 -13.57 11.34
CA LEU A 184 9.62 -13.41 11.44
C LEU A 184 10.22 -13.02 10.09
N GLY A 185 11.38 -12.34 10.12
CA GLY A 185 12.10 -11.91 8.92
C GLY A 185 11.49 -10.74 8.16
N ARG A 186 10.29 -10.26 8.54
CA ARG A 186 9.60 -9.19 7.82
C ARG A 186 10.42 -7.90 7.70
N ASN A 187 11.06 -7.45 8.79
CA ASN A 187 11.75 -6.16 8.84
C ASN A 187 12.87 -6.05 7.79
N THR A 188 13.49 -7.17 7.43
CA THR A 188 14.59 -7.22 6.45
C THR A 188 14.17 -7.78 5.10
N ALA A 189 12.91 -8.21 4.93
CA ALA A 189 12.44 -8.91 3.74
C ALA A 189 12.65 -8.10 2.44
N THR A 190 12.31 -6.81 2.46
CA THR A 190 12.50 -5.94 1.28
C THR A 190 13.98 -5.77 0.94
N ALA A 191 14.83 -5.49 1.94
CA ALA A 191 16.27 -5.31 1.73
C ALA A 191 16.95 -6.60 1.25
N ARG A 192 16.57 -7.76 1.82
CA ARG A 192 17.02 -9.08 1.36
C ARG A 192 16.59 -9.36 -0.07
N GLY A 193 15.37 -8.99 -0.46
CA GLY A 193 14.89 -9.11 -1.84
C GLY A 193 15.73 -8.29 -2.83
N VAL A 194 16.10 -7.05 -2.47
CA VAL A 194 17.03 -6.22 -3.27
C VAL A 194 18.39 -6.88 -3.37
N MET A 195 18.95 -7.34 -2.26
CA MET A 195 20.24 -8.05 -2.22
C MET A 195 20.24 -9.27 -3.13
N PHE A 196 19.22 -10.14 -3.03
CA PHE A 196 19.12 -11.32 -3.89
C PHE A 196 18.96 -10.96 -5.36
N SER A 197 18.19 -9.90 -5.68
CA SER A 197 18.04 -9.45 -7.06
C SER A 197 19.37 -8.94 -7.63
N LEU A 198 20.11 -8.16 -6.85
CA LEU A 198 21.44 -7.66 -7.21
C LEU A 198 22.45 -8.80 -7.43
N MET A 199 22.51 -9.76 -6.50
CA MET A 199 23.41 -10.91 -6.61
C MET A 199 23.12 -11.75 -7.87
N ASN A 200 21.84 -11.97 -8.19
CA ASN A 200 21.46 -12.70 -9.39
C ASN A 200 21.78 -11.91 -10.67
N ALA A 201 21.56 -10.59 -10.66
CA ALA A 201 21.92 -9.72 -11.79
C ALA A 201 23.43 -9.70 -12.02
N ALA A 202 24.24 -9.51 -10.97
CA ALA A 202 25.70 -9.51 -11.05
C ALA A 202 26.23 -10.86 -11.59
N LYS A 203 25.69 -11.99 -11.08
CA LYS A 203 26.02 -13.31 -11.60
C LYS A 203 25.70 -13.44 -13.10
N LYS A 204 24.56 -12.91 -13.56
CA LYS A 204 24.16 -12.97 -14.98
C LYS A 204 25.03 -12.07 -15.87
N LEU A 205 25.43 -10.91 -15.35
CA LEU A 205 26.30 -9.94 -16.03
C LEU A 205 27.80 -10.25 -15.87
N LYS A 206 28.15 -11.30 -15.10
CA LYS A 206 29.54 -11.67 -14.75
C LYS A 206 30.32 -10.53 -14.07
N LEU A 207 29.64 -9.77 -13.23
CA LEU A 207 30.25 -8.73 -12.39
C LEU A 207 30.65 -9.33 -11.04
N ASP A 208 31.87 -9.02 -10.58
CA ASP A 208 32.26 -9.29 -9.19
C ASP A 208 31.71 -8.18 -8.30
N LEU A 209 30.88 -8.55 -7.32
CA LEU A 209 30.31 -7.61 -6.36
C LEU A 209 31.30 -7.21 -5.25
N PHE A 210 32.43 -7.91 -5.15
CA PHE A 210 33.44 -7.70 -4.12
C PHE A 210 34.75 -7.14 -4.68
N GLU A 211 34.83 -6.90 -5.99
CA GLU A 211 35.87 -6.02 -6.54
C GLU A 211 35.67 -4.62 -5.95
N LYS A 212 36.66 -4.18 -5.16
CA LYS A 212 36.65 -2.86 -4.52
C LYS A 212 36.66 -1.78 -5.60
N THR A 213 35.55 -1.06 -5.75
CA THR A 213 35.55 0.33 -6.26
C THR A 213 36.21 1.26 -5.27
#